data_AF-A0A3M8SV12-F1
#
_entry.id   AF-A0A3M8SV12-F1
#
_cell.length_a   1.000
_cell.length_b   1.000
_cell.length_c   1.000
_cell.angle_alpha   90.00
_cell.angle_beta   90.00
_cell.angle_gamma   90.00
#
_symmetry.space_group_name_H-M   'P 1'
#
loop_
_entity.id
_entity.type
_entity.pdbx_description
1 polymer ?
#
loop_
_entity_poly.entity_id
_entity_poly.type
_entity_poly.pdbx_seq_one_letter_code
_entity_poly.pdbx_strand_id
1 'polypeptide(L)'
;MTEPAEPAGADAVGAATVGASVSPRQPSLVAKACSALHWLLGWPAYLLLMVWYLRALSGTSPGLVMAGLVAIGPVYVAVVAVHEFGHWLVARALGLRPLQVRIARWTLQPRRVGVRMRVLPRGEGWDGYVVVHPKPGVTTEREWVALLLAGAGANLVAMLVCGVWAGASDGAFSVLLNLFALMNLQTAISALVPTAKPRPNDGLMAWQLMRGGRLSVPGDEFALLNARSVHGVTADQLPEHELAALGRQPAPMPLFHDWLRLKAAQNRGDWAAAVALAPQIERNEAAMPPAMRELLDGASMALRVELAFSAAMLSRCPQPLETLPRGKGELWELPHLPPRLQALKAALAGDVAGCERALERSRRMADNSVDLSLRRSEKRLRAAVRAVLPAQ
;
A
#
# COMPACT_ATOMS: atom_id res chain seq x y z
N MET A 1 -28.33 12.31 -17.83
CA MET A 1 -27.70 12.54 -16.52
C MET A 1 -26.82 11.34 -16.23
N THR A 2 -25.54 11.46 -16.56
CA THR A 2 -24.51 10.45 -16.31
C THR A 2 -24.03 10.58 -14.87
N GLU A 3 -24.09 9.49 -14.10
CA GLU A 3 -23.50 9.43 -12.76
C GLU A 3 -22.02 9.83 -12.81
N PRO A 4 -21.54 10.68 -11.90
CA PRO A 4 -20.11 10.93 -11.78
C PRO A 4 -19.43 9.66 -11.25
N ALA A 5 -18.47 9.15 -12.01
CA ALA A 5 -17.62 8.04 -11.56
C ALA A 5 -16.86 8.47 -10.29
N GLU A 6 -16.98 7.68 -9.22
CA GLU A 6 -16.22 7.90 -7.99
C GLU A 6 -14.70 7.86 -8.31
N PRO A 7 -13.90 8.82 -7.80
CA PRO A 7 -12.46 8.78 -7.97
C PRO A 7 -11.89 7.60 -7.20
N ALA A 8 -11.33 6.63 -7.93
CA ALA A 8 -10.58 5.52 -7.36
C ALA A 8 -9.37 6.07 -6.60
N GLY A 9 -9.31 5.81 -5.29
CA GLY A 9 -8.21 6.25 -4.42
C GLY A 9 -6.83 5.81 -4.90
N ALA A 10 -5.89 6.75 -4.83
CA ALA A 10 -4.48 6.67 -5.24
C ALA A 10 -3.61 5.82 -4.31
N ASP A 11 -3.96 4.55 -4.16
CA ASP A 11 -3.19 3.62 -3.35
C ASP A 11 -2.07 2.97 -4.18
N ALA A 12 -0.85 3.41 -3.87
CA ALA A 12 0.43 2.73 -4.04
C ALA A 12 0.57 1.94 -5.34
N VAL A 13 0.89 2.65 -6.41
CA VAL A 13 1.23 2.00 -7.66
C VAL A 13 2.51 1.19 -7.47
N GLY A 14 2.32 -0.13 -7.51
CA GLY A 14 3.39 -1.11 -7.51
C GLY A 14 3.39 -2.11 -6.34
N ALA A 15 2.52 -1.93 -5.38
CA ALA A 15 2.34 -2.91 -4.34
C ALA A 15 1.19 -3.83 -4.72
N ALA A 16 1.38 -5.15 -4.57
CA ALA A 16 0.23 -6.02 -4.39
C ALA A 16 -0.42 -5.59 -3.06
N THR A 17 -1.35 -4.65 -3.14
CA THR A 17 -2.41 -4.59 -2.14
C THR A 17 -3.02 -5.99 -2.09
N VAL A 18 -3.63 -6.37 -0.98
CA VAL A 18 -4.58 -7.49 -0.99
C VAL A 18 -5.74 -7.26 -2.01
N GLY A 19 -5.72 -6.18 -2.81
CA GLY A 19 -6.44 -6.01 -4.06
C GLY A 19 -5.68 -6.49 -5.32
N ALA A 20 -5.16 -7.71 -5.31
CA ALA A 20 -4.77 -8.38 -6.55
C ALA A 20 -6.01 -8.49 -7.48
N SER A 21 -6.05 -7.73 -8.57
CA SER A 21 -7.13 -7.86 -9.55
C SER A 21 -6.88 -9.12 -10.37
N VAL A 22 -7.80 -10.08 -10.33
CA VAL A 22 -7.68 -11.30 -11.13
C VAL A 22 -8.08 -10.97 -12.55
N SER A 23 -7.28 -11.39 -13.55
CA SER A 23 -7.66 -11.31 -14.97
C SER A 23 -9.07 -11.89 -15.12
N PRO A 24 -10.05 -11.10 -15.60
CA PRO A 24 -11.43 -11.52 -15.58
C PRO A 24 -11.64 -12.64 -16.60
N ARG A 25 -11.48 -13.89 -16.17
CA ARG A 25 -12.43 -14.90 -16.66
C ARG A 25 -13.80 -14.33 -16.33
N GLN A 26 -14.65 -14.18 -17.35
CA GLN A 26 -16.01 -13.66 -17.18
C GLN A 26 -16.57 -14.16 -15.86
N PRO A 27 -17.10 -13.26 -14.99
CA PRO A 27 -17.52 -13.65 -13.65
C PRO A 27 -18.45 -14.83 -13.82
N SER A 28 -18.02 -15.98 -13.27
CA SER A 28 -18.75 -17.23 -13.42
C SER A 28 -20.18 -16.99 -12.97
N LEU A 29 -21.12 -17.76 -13.52
CA LEU A 29 -22.53 -17.66 -13.13
C LEU A 29 -22.68 -17.76 -11.60
N VAL A 30 -21.77 -18.50 -10.96
CA VAL A 30 -21.56 -18.57 -9.51
C VAL A 30 -21.21 -17.21 -8.88
N ALA A 31 -20.21 -16.48 -9.37
CA ALA A 31 -19.85 -15.16 -8.81
C ALA A 31 -20.98 -14.13 -8.94
N LYS A 32 -21.75 -14.18 -10.03
CA LYS A 32 -22.96 -13.36 -10.20
C LYS A 32 -24.05 -13.76 -9.22
N ALA A 33 -24.30 -15.06 -9.07
CA ALA A 33 -25.27 -15.59 -8.10
C ALA A 33 -24.87 -15.26 -6.65
N CYS A 34 -23.60 -15.38 -6.29
CA CYS A 34 -23.07 -15.00 -4.98
C CYS A 34 -23.16 -13.49 -4.74
N SER A 35 -22.93 -12.66 -5.77
CA SER A 35 -23.14 -11.21 -5.66
C SER A 35 -24.62 -10.90 -5.44
N ALA A 36 -25.54 -11.53 -6.18
CA ALA A 36 -26.98 -11.37 -5.98
C ALA A 36 -27.40 -11.86 -4.59
N LEU A 37 -26.87 -12.99 -4.13
CA LEU A 37 -27.11 -13.53 -2.81
C LEU A 37 -26.57 -12.60 -1.71
N HIS A 38 -25.39 -11.99 -1.91
CA HIS A 38 -24.84 -11.01 -0.99
C HIS A 38 -25.73 -9.75 -0.90
N TRP A 39 -26.28 -9.29 -2.03
CA TRP A 39 -27.25 -8.20 -2.01
C TRP A 39 -28.58 -8.59 -1.35
N LEU A 40 -29.07 -9.80 -1.62
CA LEU A 40 -30.34 -10.31 -1.09
C LEU A 40 -30.28 -10.72 0.39
N LEU A 41 -29.12 -11.18 0.87
CA LEU A 41 -28.95 -11.61 2.25
C LEU A 41 -28.21 -10.57 3.07
N GLY A 42 -27.17 -9.94 2.54
CA GLY A 42 -26.30 -9.03 3.29
C GLY A 42 -27.00 -7.74 3.69
N TRP A 43 -27.72 -7.09 2.78
CA TRP A 43 -28.44 -5.84 3.09
C TRP A 43 -29.67 -6.08 3.97
N PRO A 44 -30.55 -7.06 3.68
CA PRO A 44 -31.65 -7.38 4.58
C PRO A 44 -31.16 -7.90 5.93
N ALA A 45 -30.09 -8.71 6.00
CA ALA A 45 -29.51 -9.10 7.27
C ALA A 45 -28.98 -7.88 8.03
N TYR A 46 -28.29 -6.95 7.37
CA TYR A 46 -27.84 -5.70 8.00
C TYR A 46 -29.01 -4.87 8.54
N LEU A 47 -30.07 -4.69 7.74
CA LEU A 47 -31.26 -3.96 8.15
C LEU A 47 -31.99 -4.67 9.30
N LEU A 48 -32.10 -6.00 9.25
CA LEU A 48 -32.69 -6.79 10.34
C LEU A 48 -31.84 -6.71 11.61
N LEU A 49 -30.52 -6.75 11.48
CA LEU A 49 -29.58 -6.60 12.59
C LEU A 49 -29.71 -5.22 13.23
N MET A 50 -29.81 -4.19 12.40
CA MET A 50 -29.94 -2.81 12.84
C MET A 50 -31.32 -2.54 13.44
N VAL A 51 -32.39 -3.10 12.88
CA VAL A 51 -33.73 -3.07 13.45
C VAL A 51 -33.78 -3.85 14.77
N TRP A 52 -33.13 -5.00 14.86
CA TRP A 52 -33.02 -5.78 16.09
C TRP A 52 -32.25 -5.00 17.16
N TYR A 53 -31.13 -4.39 16.79
CA TYR A 53 -30.34 -3.51 17.66
C TYR A 53 -31.14 -2.29 18.12
N LEU A 54 -31.83 -1.60 17.21
CA LEU A 54 -32.70 -0.46 17.53
C LEU A 54 -33.91 -0.88 18.37
N ARG A 55 -34.44 -2.09 18.19
CA ARG A 55 -35.53 -2.64 19.00
C ARG A 55 -35.05 -3.04 20.40
N ALA A 56 -33.87 -3.66 20.52
CA ALA A 56 -33.23 -3.90 21.80
C ALA A 56 -32.97 -2.58 22.55
N LEU A 57 -32.62 -1.53 21.81
CA LEU A 57 -32.48 -0.17 22.31
C LEU A 57 -33.81 0.54 22.58
N SER A 58 -34.93 0.15 21.99
CA SER A 58 -36.23 0.81 22.19
C SER A 58 -36.78 0.62 23.61
N GLY A 59 -36.32 -0.40 24.34
CA GLY A 59 -36.55 -0.56 25.78
C GLY A 59 -35.54 0.19 26.67
N THR A 60 -34.58 0.90 26.07
CA THR A 60 -33.53 1.66 26.76
C THR A 60 -33.77 3.17 26.64
N SER A 61 -33.06 3.97 27.45
CA SER A 61 -33.25 5.41 27.44
C SER A 61 -32.90 6.04 26.08
N PRO A 62 -33.59 7.10 25.63
CA PRO A 62 -33.29 7.79 24.37
C PRO A 62 -31.82 8.20 24.22
N GLY A 63 -31.13 8.51 25.33
CA GLY A 63 -29.71 8.83 25.34
C GLY A 63 -28.81 7.66 24.89
N LEU A 64 -29.17 6.42 25.22
CA LEU A 64 -28.42 5.24 24.79
C LEU A 64 -28.58 4.96 23.30
N VAL A 65 -29.76 5.24 22.75
CA VAL A 65 -30.00 5.16 21.29
C VAL A 65 -29.10 6.14 20.55
N MET A 66 -29.08 7.40 20.98
CA MET A 66 -28.23 8.44 20.38
C MET A 66 -26.74 8.14 20.53
N ALA A 67 -26.31 7.64 21.69
CA ALA A 67 -24.93 7.22 21.90
C ALA A 67 -24.54 6.07 20.95
N GLY A 68 -25.43 5.09 20.75
CA GLY A 68 -25.23 3.99 19.80
C GLY A 68 -25.07 4.48 18.36
N LEU A 69 -25.92 5.43 17.92
CA LEU A 69 -25.82 6.01 16.57
C LEU A 69 -24.52 6.78 16.36
N VAL A 70 -24.09 7.59 17.34
CA VAL A 70 -22.82 8.33 17.29
C VAL A 70 -21.63 7.37 17.29
N ALA A 71 -21.72 6.24 17.98
CA ALA A 71 -20.65 5.24 18.06
C ALA A 71 -20.41 4.47 16.74
N ILE A 72 -21.37 4.45 15.80
CA ILE A 72 -21.23 3.67 14.54
C ILE A 72 -19.94 4.02 13.78
N GLY A 73 -19.62 5.31 13.64
CA GLY A 73 -18.43 5.75 12.91
C GLY A 73 -17.12 5.25 13.52
N PRO A 74 -16.84 5.55 14.82
CA PRO A 74 -15.67 5.02 15.52
C PRO A 74 -15.61 3.48 15.55
N VAL A 75 -16.75 2.81 15.75
CA VAL A 75 -16.85 1.35 15.75
C VAL A 75 -16.50 0.79 14.36
N TYR A 76 -16.99 1.40 13.29
CA TYR A 76 -16.63 1.01 11.93
C TYR A 76 -15.12 1.07 11.69
N VAL A 77 -14.47 2.18 12.08
CA VAL A 77 -13.00 2.31 11.99
C VAL A 77 -12.30 1.20 12.77
N ALA A 78 -12.78 0.88 13.98
CA ALA A 78 -12.22 -0.19 14.79
C ALA A 78 -12.41 -1.57 14.14
N VAL A 79 -13.55 -1.84 13.49
CA VAL A 79 -13.81 -3.07 12.73
C VAL A 79 -12.85 -3.20 11.55
N VAL A 80 -12.66 -2.13 10.78
CA VAL A 80 -11.66 -2.10 9.68
C VAL A 80 -10.25 -2.34 10.24
N ALA A 81 -9.92 -1.74 11.39
CA ALA A 81 -8.63 -1.96 12.03
C ALA A 81 -8.39 -3.43 12.41
N VAL A 82 -9.41 -4.12 12.95
CA VAL A 82 -9.32 -5.57 13.25
C VAL A 82 -9.09 -6.37 11.97
N HIS A 83 -9.82 -6.06 10.89
CA HIS A 83 -9.71 -6.75 9.60
C HIS A 83 -8.28 -6.63 9.03
N GLU A 84 -7.78 -5.41 8.89
CA GLU A 84 -6.44 -5.17 8.35
C GLU A 84 -5.33 -5.70 9.27
N PHE A 85 -5.55 -5.66 10.59
CA PHE A 85 -4.62 -6.25 11.54
C PHE A 85 -4.52 -7.78 11.37
N GLY A 86 -5.62 -8.46 11.03
CA GLY A 86 -5.62 -9.88 10.68
C GLY A 86 -4.68 -10.20 9.53
N HIS A 87 -4.82 -9.49 8.40
CA HIS A 87 -3.92 -9.62 7.25
C HIS A 87 -2.47 -9.34 7.63
N TRP A 88 -2.22 -8.26 8.36
CA TRP A 88 -0.87 -7.89 8.80
C TRP A 88 -0.24 -8.98 9.68
N LEU A 89 -0.98 -9.51 10.66
CA LEU A 89 -0.48 -10.52 11.59
C LEU A 89 -0.12 -11.82 10.86
N VAL A 90 -1.01 -12.31 9.99
CA VAL A 90 -0.75 -13.53 9.21
C VAL A 90 0.38 -13.31 8.21
N ALA A 91 0.44 -12.16 7.54
CA ALA A 91 1.59 -11.81 6.68
C ALA A 91 2.91 -11.90 7.44
N ARG A 92 2.97 -11.35 8.66
CA ARG A 92 4.16 -11.42 9.52
C ARG A 92 4.50 -12.84 9.93
N ALA A 93 3.50 -13.64 10.32
CA ALA A 93 3.67 -15.03 10.75
C ALA A 93 4.18 -15.93 9.60
N LEU A 94 3.71 -15.70 8.38
CA LEU A 94 4.17 -16.39 7.17
C LEU A 94 5.54 -15.88 6.67
N GLY A 95 6.12 -14.87 7.33
CA GLY A 95 7.38 -14.25 6.93
C GLY A 95 7.27 -13.42 5.64
N LEU A 96 6.07 -13.04 5.24
CA LEU A 96 5.84 -12.03 4.22
C LEU A 96 6.15 -10.64 4.81
N ARG A 97 6.30 -9.64 3.94
CA ARG A 97 6.71 -8.29 4.34
C ARG A 97 5.60 -7.29 4.09
N PRO A 98 4.83 -6.91 5.13
CA PRO A 98 3.89 -5.80 5.02
C PRO A 98 4.68 -4.49 4.95
N LEU A 99 4.46 -3.71 3.89
CA LEU A 99 5.13 -2.40 3.71
C LEU A 99 4.27 -1.23 4.18
N GLN A 100 2.95 -1.38 4.09
CA GLN A 100 2.00 -0.33 4.37
C GLN A 100 0.70 -0.97 4.84
N VAL A 101 0.04 -0.33 5.80
CA VAL A 101 -1.29 -0.66 6.28
C VAL A 101 -2.08 0.63 6.27
N ARG A 102 -3.24 0.65 5.61
CA ARG A 102 -4.19 1.75 5.70
C ARG A 102 -5.40 1.30 6.49
N ILE A 103 -5.81 2.14 7.43
CA ILE A 103 -7.04 1.97 8.21
C ILE A 103 -7.79 3.29 8.06
N ALA A 104 -8.86 3.30 7.26
CA ALA A 104 -9.58 4.52 6.91
C ALA A 104 -8.62 5.64 6.43
N ARG A 105 -8.47 6.70 7.23
CA ARG A 105 -7.62 7.86 6.92
C ARG A 105 -6.19 7.74 7.46
N TRP A 106 -5.87 6.69 8.21
CA TRP A 106 -4.54 6.48 8.76
C TRP A 106 -3.74 5.57 7.85
N THR A 107 -2.63 6.09 7.33
CA THR A 107 -1.61 5.28 6.66
C THR A 107 -0.49 4.99 7.65
N LEU A 108 -0.23 3.71 7.87
CA LEU A 108 0.84 3.19 8.71
C LEU A 108 1.89 2.55 7.81
N GLN A 109 3.16 2.91 8.00
CA GLN A 109 4.29 2.33 7.31
C GLN A 109 5.17 1.61 8.36
N PRO A 110 5.06 0.28 8.48
CA PRO A 110 5.92 -0.50 9.36
C PRO A 110 7.40 -0.30 9.04
N ARG A 111 8.22 -0.27 10.09
CA ARG A 111 9.68 -0.19 10.00
C ARG A 111 10.28 -1.36 10.75
N ARG A 112 11.61 -1.54 10.67
CA ARG A 112 12.27 -2.56 11.50
C ARG A 112 12.12 -2.22 12.99
N VAL A 113 12.17 -0.93 13.31
CA VAL A 113 11.97 -0.36 14.63
C VAL A 113 10.93 0.76 14.51
N GLY A 114 9.76 0.52 15.12
CA GLY A 114 8.64 1.44 15.17
C GLY A 114 7.77 1.46 13.90
N VAL A 115 6.89 2.45 13.83
CA VAL A 115 5.92 2.66 12.74
C VAL A 115 5.91 4.15 12.40
N ARG A 116 5.82 4.49 11.11
CA ARG A 116 5.50 5.86 10.68
C ARG A 116 4.02 5.95 10.38
N MET A 117 3.39 7.03 10.81
CA MET A 117 1.97 7.26 10.60
C MET A 117 1.76 8.59 9.87
N ARG A 118 0.74 8.64 9.00
CA ARG A 118 0.21 9.86 8.41
C ARG A 118 -1.31 9.78 8.40
N VAL A 119 -1.96 10.91 8.61
CA VAL A 119 -3.39 11.08 8.39
C VAL A 119 -3.59 11.70 7.02
N LEU A 120 -4.38 11.05 6.18
CA LEU A 120 -4.72 11.51 4.84
C LEU A 120 -5.73 12.68 4.90
N PRO A 121 -5.76 13.56 3.88
CA PRO A 121 -6.78 14.62 3.76
C PRO A 121 -8.22 14.10 3.86
N ARG A 122 -9.19 15.00 4.03
CA ARG A 122 -10.61 14.62 4.01
C ARG A 122 -11.01 14.28 2.57
N GLY A 123 -11.82 13.24 2.38
CA GLY A 123 -12.31 12.79 1.06
C GLY A 123 -11.65 11.51 0.55
N GLU A 124 -10.51 11.12 1.11
CA GLU A 124 -9.96 9.78 0.90
C GLU A 124 -10.77 8.76 1.73
N GLY A 125 -11.19 7.67 1.09
CA GLY A 125 -12.21 6.72 1.59
C GLY A 125 -11.97 6.16 3.01
N TRP A 126 -13.01 5.54 3.56
CA TRP A 126 -13.00 4.87 4.88
C TRP A 126 -12.56 3.41 4.82
N ASP A 127 -12.00 3.00 3.68
CA ASP A 127 -11.52 1.65 3.42
C ASP A 127 -10.18 1.36 4.11
N GLY A 128 -9.82 0.08 4.14
CA GLY A 128 -8.55 -0.42 4.63
C GLY A 128 -7.84 -1.24 3.56
N TYR A 129 -6.52 -1.36 3.71
CA TYR A 129 -5.75 -2.37 3.01
C TYR A 129 -4.43 -2.66 3.71
N VAL A 130 -3.89 -3.85 3.47
CA VAL A 130 -2.48 -4.16 3.71
C VAL A 130 -1.77 -4.37 2.38
N VAL A 131 -0.64 -3.69 2.21
CA VAL A 131 0.31 -3.96 1.14
C VAL A 131 1.29 -5.02 1.62
N VAL A 132 1.31 -6.18 0.96
CA VAL A 132 2.17 -7.30 1.33
C VAL A 132 2.98 -7.76 0.12
N HIS A 133 4.28 -7.95 0.33
CA HIS A 133 5.14 -8.55 -0.69
C HIS A 133 5.45 -10.02 -0.37
N PRO A 134 5.26 -10.94 -1.34
CA PRO A 134 5.59 -12.34 -1.17
C PRO A 134 7.10 -12.57 -1.09
N LYS A 135 7.49 -13.73 -0.55
CA LYS A 135 8.87 -14.23 -0.71
C LYS A 135 9.05 -14.70 -2.15
N PRO A 136 10.00 -14.15 -2.93
CA PRO A 136 10.23 -14.55 -4.31
C PRO A 136 10.50 -16.05 -4.41
N GLY A 137 9.73 -16.76 -5.23
CA GLY A 137 9.93 -18.18 -5.54
C GLY A 137 9.59 -19.19 -4.44
N VAL A 138 9.04 -18.77 -3.30
CA VAL A 138 8.76 -19.66 -2.15
C VAL A 138 7.30 -19.62 -1.72
N THR A 139 6.59 -18.52 -2.00
CA THR A 139 5.23 -18.32 -1.46
C THR A 139 4.25 -19.31 -2.10
N THR A 140 3.60 -20.13 -1.29
CA THR A 140 2.65 -21.15 -1.73
C THR A 140 1.24 -20.58 -1.86
N GLU A 141 0.39 -21.24 -2.65
CA GLU A 141 -1.04 -20.88 -2.76
C GLU A 141 -1.75 -20.95 -1.40
N ARG A 142 -1.35 -21.90 -0.53
CA ARG A 142 -1.90 -22.05 0.82
C ARG A 142 -1.59 -20.84 1.70
N GLU A 143 -0.38 -20.29 1.58
CA GLU A 143 0.01 -19.07 2.31
C GLU A 143 -0.81 -17.86 1.84
N TRP A 144 -1.07 -17.74 0.54
CA TRP A 144 -1.94 -16.70 0.00
C TRP A 144 -3.39 -16.85 0.47
N VAL A 145 -3.94 -18.07 0.42
CA VAL A 145 -5.28 -18.35 0.94
C VAL A 145 -5.37 -18.00 2.42
N ALA A 146 -4.38 -18.41 3.22
CA ALA A 146 -4.34 -18.07 4.64
C ALA A 146 -4.29 -16.55 4.86
N LEU A 147 -3.48 -15.83 4.07
CA LEU A 147 -3.42 -14.37 4.13
C LEU A 147 -4.76 -13.72 3.77
N LEU A 148 -5.43 -14.18 2.72
CA LEU A 148 -6.72 -13.63 2.28
C LEU A 148 -7.82 -13.87 3.31
N LEU A 149 -7.86 -15.05 3.92
CA LEU A 149 -8.87 -15.37 4.94
C LEU A 149 -8.56 -14.72 6.31
N ALA A 150 -7.38 -14.15 6.49
CA ALA A 150 -6.91 -13.63 7.77
C ALA A 150 -7.77 -12.48 8.31
N GLY A 151 -8.16 -11.52 7.46
CA GLY A 151 -8.98 -10.37 7.89
C GLY A 151 -10.36 -10.80 8.37
N ALA A 152 -11.05 -11.63 7.59
CA ALA A 152 -12.32 -12.22 7.99
C ALA A 152 -12.20 -13.07 9.27
N GLY A 153 -11.14 -13.87 9.38
CA GLY A 153 -10.85 -14.67 10.57
C GLY A 153 -10.68 -13.81 11.83
N ALA A 154 -9.94 -12.71 11.74
CA ALA A 154 -9.76 -11.77 12.85
C ALA A 154 -11.08 -11.15 13.30
N ASN A 155 -11.94 -10.77 12.35
CA ASN A 155 -13.26 -10.23 12.66
C ASN A 155 -14.17 -11.28 13.34
N LEU A 156 -14.15 -12.54 12.90
CA LEU A 156 -14.92 -13.60 13.57
C LEU A 156 -14.46 -13.82 15.02
N VAL A 157 -13.15 -13.78 15.27
CA VAL A 157 -12.61 -13.86 16.63
C VAL A 157 -13.07 -12.67 17.48
N ALA A 158 -12.97 -11.44 16.94
CA ALA A 158 -13.42 -10.24 17.63
C ALA A 158 -14.93 -10.28 17.95
N MET A 159 -15.74 -10.77 16.99
CA MET A 159 -17.17 -10.98 17.18
C MET A 159 -17.47 -11.93 18.33
N LEU A 160 -16.81 -13.10 18.38
CA LEU A 160 -17.03 -14.08 19.44
C LEU A 160 -16.64 -13.52 20.81
N VAL A 161 -15.46 -12.90 20.91
CA VAL A 161 -14.96 -12.33 22.17
C VAL A 161 -15.88 -11.21 22.68
N CYS A 162 -16.26 -10.27 21.80
CA CYS A 162 -17.12 -9.16 22.20
C CYS A 162 -18.55 -9.60 22.47
N GLY A 163 -19.08 -10.59 21.75
CA GLY A 163 -20.42 -11.15 22.01
C GLY A 163 -20.51 -11.84 23.37
N VAL A 164 -19.50 -12.67 23.72
CA VAL A 164 -19.43 -13.30 25.05
C VAL A 164 -19.31 -12.25 26.14
N TRP A 165 -18.44 -11.25 25.97
CA TRP A 165 -18.26 -10.20 26.96
C TRP A 165 -19.50 -9.30 27.10
N ALA A 166 -20.22 -9.05 26.01
CA ALA A 166 -21.49 -8.32 26.06
C ALA A 166 -22.53 -9.03 26.93
N GLY A 167 -22.61 -10.37 26.86
CA GLY A 167 -23.51 -11.17 27.70
C GLY A 167 -23.17 -11.15 29.19
N ALA A 168 -21.94 -10.76 29.55
CA ALA A 168 -21.49 -10.58 30.94
C ALA A 168 -21.45 -9.11 31.39
N SER A 169 -21.91 -8.18 30.53
CA SER A 169 -21.87 -6.74 30.77
C SER A 169 -23.28 -6.15 30.72
N ASP A 170 -23.47 -5.02 31.39
CA ASP A 170 -24.76 -4.30 31.41
C ASP A 170 -24.66 -2.89 30.78
N GLY A 171 -25.84 -2.32 30.49
CA GLY A 171 -25.99 -0.92 30.09
C GLY A 171 -25.31 -0.55 28.77
N ALA A 172 -24.78 0.67 28.70
CA ALA A 172 -24.21 1.27 27.48
C ALA A 172 -23.02 0.48 26.92
N PHE A 173 -22.22 -0.13 27.80
CA PHE A 173 -21.04 -0.87 27.39
C PHE A 173 -21.40 -2.19 26.69
N SER A 174 -22.40 -2.90 27.22
CA SER A 174 -22.95 -4.11 26.57
C SER A 174 -23.52 -3.80 25.19
N VAL A 175 -24.24 -2.69 25.06
CA VAL A 175 -24.74 -2.19 23.76
C VAL A 175 -23.60 -1.95 22.77
N LEU A 176 -22.52 -1.28 23.19
CA LEU A 176 -21.36 -1.01 22.35
C LEU A 176 -20.64 -2.29 21.91
N LEU A 177 -20.44 -3.24 22.83
CA LEU A 177 -19.84 -4.55 22.54
C LEU A 177 -20.68 -5.35 21.55
N ASN A 178 -22.00 -5.35 21.72
CA ASN A 178 -22.93 -5.98 20.77
C ASN A 178 -22.84 -5.33 19.39
N LEU A 179 -22.87 -3.99 19.30
CA LEU A 179 -22.71 -3.28 18.03
C LEU A 179 -21.39 -3.66 17.33
N PHE A 180 -20.28 -3.65 18.07
CA PHE A 180 -18.97 -4.01 17.53
C PHE A 180 -18.92 -5.49 17.09
N ALA A 181 -19.49 -6.42 17.86
CA ALA A 181 -19.55 -7.82 17.49
C ALA A 181 -20.36 -8.06 16.21
N LEU A 182 -21.53 -7.41 16.11
CA LEU A 182 -22.42 -7.47 14.97
C LEU A 182 -21.78 -6.89 13.70
N MET A 183 -21.08 -5.76 13.81
CA MET A 183 -20.36 -5.18 12.67
C MET A 183 -19.16 -6.04 12.23
N ASN A 184 -18.44 -6.65 13.17
CA ASN A 184 -17.38 -7.62 12.84
C ASN A 184 -17.94 -8.85 12.12
N LEU A 185 -19.08 -9.40 12.56
CA LEU A 185 -19.76 -10.50 11.86
C LEU A 185 -20.08 -10.12 10.42
N GLN A 186 -20.70 -8.95 10.23
CA GLN A 186 -21.08 -8.46 8.92
C GLN A 186 -19.88 -8.30 8.00
N THR A 187 -18.79 -7.69 8.49
CA THR A 187 -17.56 -7.51 7.71
C THR A 187 -16.93 -8.85 7.36
N ALA A 188 -16.90 -9.81 8.30
CA ALA A 188 -16.41 -11.16 8.02
C ALA A 188 -17.23 -11.88 6.94
N ILE A 189 -18.56 -11.83 7.01
CA ILE A 189 -19.44 -12.40 5.97
C ILE A 189 -19.19 -11.72 4.62
N SER A 190 -19.11 -10.39 4.61
CA SER A 190 -18.88 -9.60 3.41
C SER A 190 -17.52 -9.90 2.76
N ALA A 191 -16.50 -10.17 3.58
CA ALA A 191 -15.18 -10.57 3.10
C ALA A 191 -15.14 -12.01 2.59
N LEU A 192 -15.88 -12.94 3.21
CA LEU A 192 -15.86 -14.38 2.86
C LEU A 192 -16.76 -14.75 1.69
N VAL A 193 -17.91 -14.10 1.53
CA VAL A 193 -18.86 -14.40 0.44
C VAL A 193 -18.25 -13.95 -0.89
N PRO A 194 -17.97 -14.84 -1.85
CA PRO A 194 -17.29 -14.46 -3.09
C PRO A 194 -18.05 -13.38 -3.87
N THR A 195 -17.50 -12.16 -3.95
CA THR A 195 -18.09 -11.05 -4.70
C THR A 195 -17.05 -10.37 -5.58
N ALA A 196 -17.50 -9.86 -6.74
CA ALA A 196 -16.63 -9.40 -7.81
C ALA A 196 -16.70 -7.87 -8.07
N LYS A 197 -17.13 -7.03 -7.10
CA LYS A 197 -17.47 -5.63 -7.40
C LYS A 197 -17.10 -4.60 -6.33
N PRO A 198 -16.59 -3.42 -6.73
CA PRO A 198 -15.87 -3.10 -7.98
C PRO A 198 -14.50 -3.78 -8.06
N ARG A 199 -14.03 -4.37 -6.94
CA ARG A 199 -12.83 -5.19 -6.83
C ARG A 199 -13.22 -6.58 -6.30
N PRO A 200 -12.49 -7.64 -6.64
CA PRO A 200 -12.69 -8.94 -6.00
C PRO A 200 -12.42 -8.82 -4.50
N ASN A 201 -13.28 -9.40 -3.66
CA ASN A 201 -13.02 -9.48 -2.24
C ASN A 201 -12.15 -10.69 -1.88
N ASP A 202 -11.70 -10.71 -0.62
CA ASP A 202 -10.82 -11.76 -0.08
C ASP A 202 -11.34 -13.18 -0.34
N GLY A 203 -12.63 -13.40 -0.11
CA GLY A 203 -13.29 -14.70 -0.26
C GLY A 203 -13.32 -15.17 -1.71
N LEU A 204 -13.58 -14.27 -2.67
CA LEU A 204 -13.50 -14.62 -4.09
C LEU A 204 -12.09 -15.00 -4.49
N MET A 205 -11.09 -14.22 -4.06
CA MET A 205 -9.68 -14.47 -4.37
C MET A 205 -9.20 -15.80 -3.75
N ALA A 206 -9.56 -16.06 -2.48
CA ALA A 206 -9.23 -17.29 -1.79
C ALA A 206 -9.88 -18.50 -2.48
N TRP A 207 -11.17 -18.37 -2.83
CA TRP A 207 -11.90 -19.43 -3.54
C TRP A 207 -11.28 -19.75 -4.90
N GLN A 208 -10.88 -18.73 -5.67
CA GLN A 208 -10.22 -18.91 -6.97
C GLN A 208 -8.88 -19.63 -6.82
N LEU A 209 -8.06 -19.25 -5.82
CA LEU A 209 -6.81 -19.95 -5.52
C LEU A 209 -7.04 -21.40 -5.13
N MET A 210 -8.01 -21.68 -4.25
CA MET A 210 -8.36 -23.05 -3.84
C MET A 210 -8.80 -23.93 -5.02
N ARG A 211 -9.28 -23.32 -6.12
CA ARG A 211 -9.67 -24.01 -7.36
C ARG A 211 -8.53 -24.18 -8.36
N GLY A 212 -7.29 -23.92 -7.96
CA GLY A 212 -6.11 -23.95 -8.84
C GLY A 212 -6.07 -22.76 -9.81
N GLY A 213 -6.83 -21.70 -9.52
CA GLY A 213 -6.64 -20.40 -10.15
C GLY A 213 -5.30 -19.81 -9.73
N ARG A 214 -4.72 -18.98 -10.59
CA ARG A 214 -3.57 -18.15 -10.21
C ARG A 214 -4.09 -16.79 -9.81
N LEU A 215 -3.56 -16.21 -8.74
CA LEU A 215 -3.60 -14.77 -8.56
C LEU A 215 -2.73 -14.17 -9.67
N SER A 216 -3.30 -14.00 -10.86
CA SER A 216 -2.65 -13.19 -11.89
C SER A 216 -3.06 -11.76 -11.67
N VAL A 217 -2.20 -10.97 -11.04
CA VAL A 217 -2.37 -9.52 -10.95
C VAL A 217 -1.90 -8.94 -12.28
N PRO A 218 -2.69 -8.15 -13.02
CA PRO A 218 -2.14 -7.25 -14.03
C PRO A 218 -0.94 -6.49 -13.44
N GLY A 219 0.25 -6.71 -13.98
CA GLY A 219 1.50 -6.23 -13.38
C GLY A 219 2.20 -7.22 -12.43
N ASP A 220 1.93 -8.53 -12.54
CA ASP A 220 2.61 -9.61 -11.81
C ASP A 220 4.14 -9.47 -11.83
N GLU A 221 4.69 -9.07 -12.97
CA GLU A 221 6.10 -8.80 -13.16
C GLU A 221 6.56 -7.66 -12.26
N PHE A 222 5.79 -6.58 -12.15
CA PHE A 222 6.12 -5.51 -11.21
C PHE A 222 6.07 -6.01 -9.77
N ALA A 223 5.01 -6.72 -9.38
CA ALA A 223 4.86 -7.25 -8.02
C ALA A 223 6.01 -8.20 -7.67
N LEU A 224 6.45 -9.05 -8.60
CA LEU A 224 7.59 -9.95 -8.45
C LEU A 224 8.91 -9.19 -8.32
N LEU A 225 9.18 -8.23 -9.21
CA LEU A 225 10.39 -7.40 -9.18
C LEU A 225 10.46 -6.56 -7.89
N ASN A 226 9.34 -6.02 -7.45
CA ASN A 226 9.24 -5.31 -6.18
C ASN A 226 9.43 -6.25 -4.99
N ALA A 227 8.84 -7.47 -5.03
CA ALA A 227 9.07 -8.49 -4.01
C ALA A 227 10.55 -8.88 -3.90
N ARG A 228 11.27 -9.05 -5.03
CA ARG A 228 12.73 -9.26 -5.05
C ARG A 228 13.47 -8.10 -4.40
N SER A 229 13.06 -6.87 -4.70
CA SER A 229 13.65 -5.65 -4.12
C SER A 229 13.48 -5.59 -2.61
N VAL A 230 12.26 -5.79 -2.13
CA VAL A 230 11.94 -5.86 -0.69
C VAL A 230 12.76 -6.95 0.03
N HIS A 231 13.12 -8.03 -0.67
CA HIS A 231 13.97 -9.12 -0.18
C HIS A 231 15.48 -8.94 -0.43
N GLY A 232 15.91 -7.79 -0.95
CA GLY A 232 17.31 -7.37 -0.95
C GLY A 232 18.02 -7.41 -2.29
N VAL A 233 17.32 -7.78 -3.37
CA VAL A 233 17.86 -7.71 -4.74
C VAL A 233 17.81 -6.26 -5.20
N THR A 234 18.95 -5.64 -5.50
CA THR A 234 18.96 -4.25 -5.97
C THR A 234 18.56 -4.18 -7.44
N ALA A 235 18.10 -3.02 -7.92
CA ALA A 235 17.58 -2.87 -9.29
C ALA A 235 18.57 -3.28 -10.39
N ASP A 236 19.88 -3.10 -10.16
CA ASP A 236 20.98 -3.54 -11.02
C ASP A 236 21.23 -5.06 -11.05
N GLN A 237 20.52 -5.81 -10.21
CA GLN A 237 20.60 -7.27 -10.09
C GLN A 237 19.29 -7.96 -10.52
N LEU A 238 18.30 -7.20 -10.97
CA LEU A 238 17.04 -7.77 -11.44
C LEU A 238 17.24 -8.50 -12.77
N PRO A 239 16.51 -9.61 -13.01
CA PRO A 239 16.64 -10.34 -14.27
C PRO A 239 16.17 -9.50 -15.46
N GLU A 240 17.04 -9.33 -16.46
CA GLU A 240 16.77 -8.48 -17.63
C GLU A 240 15.50 -8.91 -18.39
N HIS A 241 15.23 -10.23 -18.46
CA HIS A 241 14.05 -10.73 -19.15
C HIS A 241 12.73 -10.38 -18.42
N GLU A 242 12.72 -10.35 -17.09
CA GLU A 242 11.56 -9.91 -16.27
C GLU A 242 11.37 -8.39 -16.42
N LEU A 243 12.46 -7.63 -16.41
CA LEU A 243 12.43 -6.19 -16.63
C LEU A 243 11.91 -5.84 -18.04
N ALA A 244 12.42 -6.51 -19.06
CA ALA A 244 11.95 -6.33 -20.44
C ALA A 244 10.47 -6.72 -20.62
N ALA A 245 9.97 -7.71 -19.89
CA ALA A 245 8.56 -8.07 -19.88
C ALA A 245 7.69 -6.95 -19.29
N LEU A 246 8.12 -6.36 -18.17
CA LEU A 246 7.44 -5.21 -17.56
C LEU A 246 7.34 -4.02 -18.54
N GLY A 247 8.41 -3.72 -19.28
CA GLY A 247 8.41 -2.62 -20.25
C GLY A 247 7.47 -2.81 -21.46
N ARG A 248 7.03 -4.04 -21.74
CA ARG A 248 6.08 -4.35 -22.82
C ARG A 248 4.62 -4.29 -22.40
N GLN A 249 4.35 -4.10 -21.11
CA GLN A 249 2.98 -4.05 -20.59
C GLN A 249 2.32 -2.69 -20.87
N PRO A 250 0.98 -2.63 -20.85
CA PRO A 250 0.26 -1.36 -20.94
C PRO A 250 0.64 -0.37 -19.83
N ALA A 251 0.35 0.91 -20.05
CA ALA A 251 0.48 1.92 -19.01
C ALA A 251 -0.24 1.49 -17.72
N PRO A 252 0.36 1.70 -16.53
CA PRO A 252 1.53 2.54 -16.27
C PRO A 252 2.87 1.77 -16.21
N MET A 253 2.91 0.48 -16.58
CA MET A 253 4.08 -0.38 -16.36
C MET A 253 5.39 0.08 -17.03
N PRO A 254 5.38 0.69 -18.23
CA PRO A 254 6.60 1.25 -18.82
C PRO A 254 7.28 2.32 -17.95
N LEU A 255 6.52 3.11 -17.18
CA LEU A 255 7.07 4.09 -16.23
C LEU A 255 7.84 3.39 -15.10
N PHE A 256 7.30 2.29 -14.58
CA PHE A 256 7.95 1.48 -13.55
C PHE A 256 9.17 0.72 -14.06
N HIS A 257 9.12 0.27 -15.31
CA HIS A 257 10.30 -0.25 -16.00
C HIS A 257 11.42 0.80 -16.02
N ASP A 258 11.12 2.03 -16.43
CA ASP A 258 12.11 3.11 -16.47
C ASP A 258 12.60 3.51 -15.07
N TRP A 259 11.73 3.48 -14.06
CA TRP A 259 12.10 3.63 -12.65
C TRP A 259 13.19 2.61 -12.27
N LEU A 260 12.97 1.33 -12.54
CA LEU A 260 13.92 0.28 -12.20
C LEU A 260 15.24 0.44 -12.97
N ARG A 261 15.20 0.83 -14.24
CA ARG A 261 16.41 1.13 -15.03
C ARG A 261 17.19 2.32 -14.48
N LEU A 262 16.49 3.37 -14.05
CA LEU A 262 17.09 4.54 -13.40
C LEU A 262 17.79 4.12 -12.11
N LYS A 263 17.11 3.39 -11.23
CA LYS A 263 17.71 2.88 -9.98
C LYS A 263 18.90 1.95 -10.25
N ALA A 264 18.84 1.13 -11.30
CA ALA A 264 19.93 0.26 -11.70
C ALA A 264 21.17 1.05 -12.15
N ALA A 265 20.99 2.07 -13.00
CA ALA A 265 22.07 2.96 -13.43
C ALA A 265 22.70 3.69 -12.25
N GLN A 266 21.87 4.26 -11.36
CA GLN A 266 22.32 4.89 -10.12
C GLN A 266 23.11 3.94 -9.20
N ASN A 267 22.66 2.70 -9.04
CA ASN A 267 23.36 1.69 -8.24
C ASN A 267 24.73 1.29 -8.80
N ARG A 268 24.91 1.43 -10.11
CA ARG A 268 26.20 1.24 -10.80
C ARG A 268 27.06 2.50 -10.82
N GLY A 269 26.53 3.65 -10.41
CA GLY A 269 27.20 4.95 -10.53
C GLY A 269 27.24 5.49 -11.96
N ASP A 270 26.42 4.95 -12.86
CA ASP A 270 26.32 5.41 -14.25
C ASP A 270 25.32 6.56 -14.36
N TRP A 271 25.77 7.76 -13.97
CA TRP A 271 24.93 8.95 -13.95
C TRP A 271 24.51 9.40 -15.34
N ALA A 272 25.34 9.17 -16.36
CA ALA A 272 25.03 9.50 -17.74
C ALA A 272 23.85 8.65 -18.26
N ALA A 273 23.89 7.33 -18.06
CA ALA A 273 22.78 6.47 -18.43
C ALA A 273 21.51 6.78 -17.63
N ALA A 274 21.64 7.13 -16.34
CA ALA A 274 20.51 7.55 -15.52
C ALA A 274 19.80 8.81 -16.08
N VAL A 275 20.58 9.83 -16.44
CA VAL A 275 20.05 11.09 -17.01
C VAL A 275 19.45 10.87 -18.41
N ALA A 276 20.05 9.99 -19.22
CA ALA A 276 19.55 9.68 -20.56
C ALA A 276 18.13 9.07 -20.58
N LEU A 277 17.62 8.58 -19.45
CA LEU A 277 16.25 8.08 -19.32
C LEU A 277 15.20 9.19 -19.23
N ALA A 278 15.56 10.43 -18.92
CA ALA A 278 14.60 11.51 -18.69
C ALA A 278 13.60 11.72 -19.86
N PRO A 279 14.03 11.79 -21.14
CA PRO A 279 13.08 11.97 -22.24
C PRO A 279 12.11 10.79 -22.41
N GLN A 280 12.54 9.57 -22.06
CA GLN A 280 11.67 8.40 -22.13
C GLN A 280 10.63 8.40 -21.01
N ILE A 281 11.05 8.77 -19.79
CA ILE A 281 10.15 8.91 -18.63
C ILE A 281 9.09 9.99 -18.92
N GLU A 282 9.50 11.15 -19.43
CA GLU A 282 8.58 12.23 -19.81
C GLU A 282 7.54 11.79 -20.86
N ARG A 283 7.98 11.04 -21.90
CA ARG A 283 7.06 10.47 -22.89
C ARG A 283 6.07 9.50 -22.25
N ASN A 284 6.54 8.62 -21.37
CA ASN A 284 5.70 7.66 -20.68
C ASN A 284 4.69 8.37 -19.76
N GLU A 285 5.09 9.42 -19.04
CA GLU A 285 4.17 10.26 -18.25
C GLU A 285 3.13 10.96 -19.12
N ALA A 286 3.55 11.56 -20.24
CA ALA A 286 2.66 12.27 -21.15
C ALA A 286 1.61 11.35 -21.81
N ALA A 287 1.98 10.10 -22.08
CA ALA A 287 1.10 9.09 -22.67
C ALA A 287 0.02 8.55 -21.70
N MET A 288 0.14 8.80 -20.39
CA MET A 288 -0.85 8.33 -19.42
C MET A 288 -2.14 9.17 -19.46
N PRO A 289 -3.33 8.54 -19.31
CA PRO A 289 -4.58 9.27 -19.12
C PRO A 289 -4.53 10.22 -17.91
N PRO A 290 -5.25 11.37 -17.93
CA PRO A 290 -5.22 12.35 -16.85
C PRO A 290 -5.50 11.76 -15.45
N ALA A 291 -6.52 10.92 -15.32
CA ALA A 291 -6.86 10.26 -14.06
C ALA A 291 -5.73 9.36 -13.53
N MET A 292 -5.00 8.71 -14.44
CA MET A 292 -3.85 7.87 -14.07
C MET A 292 -2.64 8.71 -13.65
N ARG A 293 -2.44 9.87 -14.26
CA ARG A 293 -1.40 10.83 -13.83
C ARG A 293 -1.67 11.35 -12.43
N GLU A 294 -2.91 11.70 -12.13
CA GLU A 294 -3.31 12.13 -10.78
C GLU A 294 -3.06 11.02 -9.75
N LEU A 295 -3.45 9.78 -10.09
CA LEU A 295 -3.17 8.59 -9.27
C LEU A 295 -1.67 8.39 -8.99
N LEU A 296 -0.83 8.75 -9.95
CA LEU A 296 0.62 8.51 -9.96
C LEU A 296 1.47 9.72 -9.60
N ASP A 297 0.86 10.84 -9.24
CA ASP A 297 1.58 12.11 -9.07
C ASP A 297 2.75 11.99 -8.07
N GLY A 298 2.56 11.28 -6.95
CA GLY A 298 3.62 11.02 -5.98
C GLY A 298 4.78 10.17 -6.54
N ALA A 299 4.48 9.17 -7.37
CA ALA A 299 5.51 8.33 -8.02
C ALA A 299 6.26 9.12 -9.10
N SER A 300 5.55 9.91 -9.90
CA SER A 300 6.10 10.84 -10.89
C SER A 300 7.00 11.89 -10.24
N MET A 301 6.58 12.46 -9.11
CA MET A 301 7.41 13.39 -8.34
C MET A 301 8.70 12.71 -7.89
N ALA A 302 8.60 11.50 -7.33
CA ALA A 302 9.78 10.77 -6.89
C ALA A 302 10.74 10.44 -8.03
N LEU A 303 10.25 10.14 -9.25
CA LEU A 303 11.07 9.98 -10.45
C LEU A 303 11.83 11.25 -10.80
N ARG A 304 11.12 12.39 -10.85
CA ARG A 304 11.73 13.68 -11.19
C ARG A 304 12.83 14.06 -10.19
N VAL A 305 12.61 13.79 -8.91
CA VAL A 305 13.61 13.98 -7.86
C VAL A 305 14.85 13.08 -8.07
N GLU A 306 14.64 11.80 -8.40
CA GLU A 306 15.72 10.85 -8.69
C GLU A 306 16.52 11.21 -9.96
N LEU A 307 15.85 11.72 -11.00
CA LEU A 307 16.47 12.24 -12.21
C LEU A 307 17.29 13.51 -11.91
N ALA A 308 16.73 14.47 -11.17
CA ALA A 308 17.43 15.68 -10.75
C ALA A 308 18.67 15.36 -9.90
N PHE A 309 18.58 14.38 -9.00
CA PHE A 309 19.73 13.86 -8.27
C PHE A 309 20.82 13.33 -9.22
N SER A 310 20.43 12.52 -10.19
CA SER A 310 21.38 11.94 -11.16
C SER A 310 22.02 13.02 -12.05
N ALA A 311 21.24 14.03 -12.46
CA ALA A 311 21.73 15.17 -13.23
C ALA A 311 22.71 16.04 -12.44
N ALA A 312 22.44 16.29 -11.17
CA ALA A 312 23.35 17.02 -10.28
C ALA A 312 24.66 16.24 -10.01
N MET A 313 24.58 14.91 -9.87
CA MET A 313 25.76 14.04 -9.78
C MET A 313 26.62 14.10 -11.04
N LEU A 314 25.99 14.05 -12.22
CA LEU A 314 26.67 14.08 -13.51
C LEU A 314 27.34 15.43 -13.78
N SER A 315 26.57 16.52 -13.64
CA SER A 315 27.00 17.89 -13.96
C SER A 315 27.86 18.54 -12.88
N ARG A 316 27.95 17.94 -11.69
CA ARG A 316 28.54 18.55 -10.49
C ARG A 316 27.95 19.93 -10.19
N CYS A 317 26.65 20.11 -10.43
CA CYS A 317 25.93 21.36 -10.26
C CYS A 317 24.66 21.16 -9.42
N PRO A 318 24.36 22.04 -8.43
CA PRO A 318 23.17 21.89 -7.59
C PRO A 318 21.87 22.32 -8.30
N GLN A 319 21.95 23.06 -9.41
CA GLN A 319 20.81 23.65 -10.10
C GLN A 319 19.65 22.67 -10.39
N PRO A 320 19.88 21.41 -10.86
CA PRO A 320 18.78 20.47 -11.08
C PRO A 320 17.97 20.17 -9.82
N LEU A 321 18.58 20.26 -8.63
CA LEU A 321 17.92 20.04 -7.35
C LEU A 321 17.18 21.28 -6.83
N GLU A 322 17.42 22.45 -7.41
CA GLU A 322 16.81 23.73 -7.03
C GLU A 322 15.54 24.01 -7.81
N THR A 323 15.43 23.45 -9.02
CA THR A 323 14.25 23.55 -9.89
C THR A 323 13.13 22.58 -9.50
N LEU A 324 13.38 21.67 -8.55
CA LEU A 324 12.37 20.74 -8.07
C LEU A 324 11.21 21.48 -7.37
N PRO A 325 9.95 21.16 -7.69
CA PRO A 325 8.80 21.74 -7.02
C PRO A 325 8.86 21.49 -5.50
N ARG A 326 8.46 22.51 -4.73
CA ARG A 326 8.45 22.44 -3.26
C ARG A 326 7.08 21.98 -2.77
N GLY A 327 6.80 20.68 -2.85
CA GLY A 327 5.60 20.08 -2.28
C GLY A 327 5.79 19.55 -0.86
N LYS A 328 4.94 19.96 0.08
CA LYS A 328 4.89 19.35 1.43
C LYS A 328 4.08 18.06 1.34
N GLY A 329 4.74 16.90 1.42
CA GLY A 329 4.08 15.60 1.61
C GLY A 329 4.32 14.56 0.52
N GLU A 330 4.85 14.98 -0.63
CA GLU A 330 5.03 14.13 -1.83
C GLU A 330 6.03 12.98 -1.61
N LEU A 331 6.98 13.14 -0.70
CA LEU A 331 8.02 12.14 -0.42
C LEU A 331 7.81 11.40 0.91
N TRP A 332 6.58 11.40 1.46
CA TRP A 332 6.33 10.71 2.73
C TRP A 332 6.69 9.21 2.66
N GLU A 333 6.41 8.54 1.54
CA GLU A 333 6.74 7.14 1.31
C GLU A 333 8.26 6.87 1.21
N LEU A 334 9.04 7.89 0.87
CA LEU A 334 10.49 7.81 0.64
C LEU A 334 11.27 8.70 1.63
N PRO A 335 11.24 8.40 2.95
CA PRO A 335 11.81 9.29 3.96
C PRO A 335 13.31 9.51 3.82
N HIS A 336 14.04 8.55 3.25
CA HIS A 336 15.48 8.61 3.04
C HIS A 336 15.89 9.62 1.95
N LEU A 337 14.96 10.00 1.07
CA LEU A 337 15.26 10.80 -0.12
C LEU A 337 15.61 12.25 0.24
N PRO A 338 14.80 13.02 1.01
CA PRO A 338 15.15 14.39 1.39
C PRO A 338 16.55 14.57 2.02
N PRO A 339 16.97 13.80 3.04
CA PRO A 339 18.32 13.95 3.58
C PRO A 339 19.42 13.56 2.58
N ARG A 340 19.16 12.66 1.63
CA ARG A 340 20.12 12.34 0.56
C ARG A 340 20.32 13.52 -0.40
N LEU A 341 19.24 14.20 -0.78
CA LEU A 341 19.32 15.41 -1.61
C LEU A 341 20.04 16.55 -0.88
N GLN A 342 19.76 16.73 0.43
CA GLN A 342 20.47 17.70 1.26
C GLN A 342 21.97 17.40 1.34
N ALA A 343 22.34 16.12 1.45
CA ALA A 343 23.74 15.72 1.45
C ALA A 343 24.44 16.09 0.15
N LEU A 344 23.81 15.83 -1.01
CA LEU A 344 24.38 16.21 -2.30
C LEU A 344 24.53 17.72 -2.46
N LYS A 345 23.51 18.51 -2.07
CA LYS A 345 23.61 19.98 -2.08
C LYS A 345 24.78 20.49 -1.23
N ALA A 346 24.91 19.96 0.00
CA ALA A 346 26.01 20.32 0.89
C ALA A 346 27.37 19.92 0.30
N ALA A 347 27.47 18.72 -0.29
CA ALA A 347 28.70 18.26 -0.92
C ALA A 347 29.12 19.15 -2.09
N LEU A 348 28.18 19.54 -2.96
CA LEU A 348 28.42 20.44 -4.09
C LEU A 348 28.80 21.86 -3.66
N ALA A 349 28.39 22.28 -2.46
CA ALA A 349 28.78 23.55 -1.85
C ALA A 349 30.09 23.47 -1.05
N GLY A 350 30.74 22.30 -0.96
CA GLY A 350 31.93 22.09 -0.13
C GLY A 350 31.66 22.00 1.39
N ASP A 351 30.40 21.96 1.82
CA ASP A 351 30.02 21.78 3.23
C ASP A 351 30.13 20.31 3.64
N VAL A 352 31.35 19.89 3.99
CA VAL A 352 31.66 18.53 4.44
C VAL A 352 30.81 18.13 5.65
N ALA A 353 30.68 19.02 6.63
CA ALA A 353 30.00 18.70 7.89
C ALA A 353 28.48 18.57 7.67
N GLY A 354 27.88 19.44 6.86
CA GLY A 354 26.48 19.34 6.45
C GLY A 354 26.19 18.09 5.64
N CYS A 355 27.10 17.74 4.71
CA CYS A 355 27.02 16.51 3.93
C CYS A 355 26.96 15.29 4.85
N GLU A 356 27.93 15.10 5.75
CA GLU A 356 27.98 13.91 6.61
C GLU A 356 26.78 13.81 7.56
N ARG A 357 26.34 14.92 8.16
CA ARG A 357 25.12 14.93 8.99
C ARG A 357 23.89 14.48 8.19
N ALA A 358 23.76 14.93 6.95
CA ALA A 358 22.64 14.57 6.09
C ALA A 358 22.72 13.11 5.61
N LEU A 359 23.92 12.63 5.24
CA LEU A 359 24.16 11.22 4.90
C LEU A 359 23.82 10.28 6.05
N GLU A 360 24.16 10.67 7.29
CA GLU A 360 23.83 9.89 8.48
C GLU A 360 22.32 9.84 8.75
N ARG A 361 21.59 10.93 8.49
CA ARG A 361 20.11 10.92 8.51
C ARG A 361 19.53 9.97 7.45
N SER A 362 20.01 10.04 6.20
CA SER A 362 19.61 9.11 5.14
C SER A 362 19.90 7.65 5.54
N ARG A 363 21.09 7.38 6.10
CA ARG A 363 21.48 6.05 6.57
C ARG A 363 20.51 5.50 7.59
N ARG A 364 20.23 6.24 8.68
CA ARG A 364 19.29 5.81 9.72
C ARG A 364 17.90 5.52 9.16
N MET A 365 17.47 6.28 8.15
CA MET A 365 16.17 6.06 7.51
C MET A 365 16.15 4.78 6.66
N ALA A 366 17.20 4.57 5.85
CA ALA A 366 17.34 3.39 4.99
C ALA A 366 17.59 2.09 5.78
N ASP A 367 18.43 2.13 6.82
CA ASP A 367 18.73 0.97 7.68
C ASP A 367 17.49 0.49 8.44
N ASN A 368 16.56 1.41 8.77
CA ASN A 368 15.30 1.11 9.43
C ASN A 368 14.15 0.79 8.44
N SER A 369 14.42 0.69 7.14
CA SER A 369 13.42 0.28 6.15
C SER A 369 13.18 -1.24 6.18
N VAL A 370 11.93 -1.64 5.94
CA VAL A 370 11.53 -3.04 5.71
C VAL A 370 11.97 -3.53 4.32
N ASP A 371 12.20 -2.63 3.37
CA ASP A 371 12.85 -2.93 2.08
C ASP A 371 14.36 -3.12 2.30
N LEU A 372 14.85 -4.35 2.09
CA LEU A 372 16.26 -4.67 2.23
C LEU A 372 17.13 -4.10 1.11
N SER A 373 16.61 -3.95 -0.10
CA SER A 373 17.39 -3.43 -1.23
C SER A 373 17.72 -1.96 -1.02
N LEU A 374 16.81 -1.20 -0.41
CA LEU A 374 17.00 0.22 -0.12
C LEU A 374 18.28 0.46 0.69
N ARG A 375 18.53 -0.35 1.71
CA ARG A 375 19.76 -0.26 2.53
C ARG A 375 21.03 -0.36 1.67
N ARG A 376 21.04 -1.31 0.73
CA ARG A 376 22.18 -1.58 -0.16
C ARG A 376 22.35 -0.47 -1.18
N SER A 377 21.26 -0.07 -1.85
CA SER A 377 21.24 1.03 -2.82
C SER A 377 21.72 2.34 -2.18
N GLU A 378 21.13 2.72 -1.04
CA GLU A 378 21.50 3.94 -0.33
C GLU A 378 22.95 3.92 0.18
N LYS A 379 23.49 2.75 0.57
CA LYS A 379 24.92 2.64 0.91
C LYS A 379 25.81 3.05 -0.26
N ARG A 380 25.51 2.60 -1.48
CA ARG A 380 26.26 2.94 -2.70
C ARG A 380 26.08 4.43 -3.05
N LEU A 381 24.85 4.92 -3.01
CA LEU A 381 24.55 6.33 -3.27
C LEU A 381 25.26 7.29 -2.31
N ARG A 382 25.29 6.96 -1.01
CA ARG A 382 26.04 7.78 -0.03
C ARG A 382 27.54 7.80 -0.32
N ALA A 383 28.12 6.67 -0.72
CA ALA A 383 29.53 6.62 -1.11
C ALA A 383 29.80 7.50 -2.35
N ALA A 384 28.91 7.47 -3.33
CA ALA A 384 29.01 8.33 -4.51
C ALA A 384 28.90 9.82 -4.16
N VAL A 385 27.97 10.21 -3.27
CA VAL A 385 27.85 11.61 -2.80
C VAL A 385 29.13 12.05 -2.07
N ARG A 386 29.75 11.20 -1.24
CA ARG A 386 31.04 11.53 -0.61
C ARG A 386 32.15 11.78 -1.62
N ALA A 387 32.17 11.02 -2.72
CA ALA A 387 33.11 11.23 -3.82
C ALA A 387 32.87 12.52 -4.62
N VAL A 388 31.87 13.34 -4.25
CA VAL A 388 31.68 14.71 -4.76
C VAL A 388 32.45 15.74 -3.94
N LEU A 389 32.77 15.44 -2.68
CA LEU A 389 33.53 16.37 -1.84
C LEU A 389 34.91 16.63 -2.45
N PRO A 390 35.43 17.87 -2.33
CA PRO A 390 36.79 18.16 -2.74
C PRO A 390 37.77 17.26 -1.98
N ALA A 391 38.83 16.81 -2.66
CA ALA A 391 39.94 16.12 -2.01
C ALA A 391 40.51 17.06 -0.94
N GLN A 392 40.59 16.58 0.29
CA GLN A 392 41.18 17.32 1.42
C GLN A 392 42.69 17.41 1.30
#